data_AF-A0A3A6FMY5-F1
#
_entry.id   AF-A0A3A6FMY5-F1
#
_cell.length_a   1.000
_cell.length_b   1.000
_cell.length_c   1.000
_cell.angle_alpha   90.00
_cell.angle_beta   90.00
_cell.angle_gamma   90.00
#
_symmetry.space_group_name_H-M   'P 1'
#
loop_
_entity.id
_entity.type
_entity.pdbx_description
1 polymer ?
#
loop_
_entity_poly.entity_id
_entity_poly.type
_entity_poly.pdbx_seq_one_letter_code
_entity_poly.pdbx_strand_id
1 'polypeptide(L)' 'MGLFDFDNTPDWVNTNESDGATFYGYDDGEGRTDWYDSDGNLDSYTDTPSDDDCDDYLQRY' A
#
# COMPACT_ATOMS: atom_id res chain seq x y z
N MET A 1 -11.71 -1.92 20.76
CA MET A 1 -10.70 -0.96 20.27
C MET A 1 -9.43 -1.74 20.01
N GLY A 2 -9.04 -1.82 18.73
CA GLY A 2 -7.69 -2.09 18.26
C GLY A 2 -7.26 -3.56 18.25
N LEU A 3 -7.18 -4.15 17.06
CA LEU A 3 -6.24 -5.21 16.65
C LEU A 3 -6.61 -5.62 15.22
N PHE A 4 -6.30 -4.77 14.25
CA PHE A 4 -5.97 -5.28 12.93
C PHE A 4 -4.57 -5.85 13.08
N ASP A 5 -4.40 -7.15 12.88
CA ASP A 5 -3.11 -7.84 12.84
C ASP A 5 -2.26 -7.27 11.69
N PHE A 6 -1.62 -6.11 11.92
CA PHE A 6 -0.54 -5.53 11.09
C PHE A 6 0.80 -6.26 11.34
N ASP A 7 0.77 -7.57 11.60
CA ASP A 7 2.02 -8.35 11.73
C ASP A 7 2.71 -8.55 10.36
N ASN A 8 2.04 -8.16 9.26
CA ASN A 8 2.73 -7.78 8.02
C ASN A 8 2.83 -6.25 7.98
N THR A 9 4.04 -5.74 8.18
CA THR A 9 4.36 -4.37 7.78
C THR A 9 4.05 -4.24 6.29
N PRO A 10 3.24 -3.26 5.87
CA PRO A 10 2.95 -3.06 4.46
C PRO A 10 4.26 -2.71 3.73
N ASP A 11 4.47 -3.33 2.58
CA ASP A 11 5.63 -3.05 1.71
C ASP A 11 5.61 -1.60 1.21
N TRP A 12 4.40 -1.06 1.03
CA TRP A 12 4.18 0.28 0.48
C TRP A 12 3.11 1.05 1.25
N VAL A 13 3.33 2.35 1.41
CA VAL A 13 2.31 3.26 1.96
C VAL A 13 2.09 4.40 0.99
N ASN A 14 0.83 4.57 0.57
CA ASN A 14 0.42 5.67 -0.29
C ASN A 14 -0.57 6.54 0.49
N THR A 15 -0.32 7.84 0.54
CA THR A 15 -1.27 8.81 1.10
C THR A 15 -1.74 9.71 -0.02
N ASN A 16 -3.01 9.61 -0.38
CA ASN A 16 -3.61 10.46 -1.38
C ASN A 16 -3.70 11.89 -0.84
N GLU A 17 -2.92 12.81 -1.42
CA GLU A 17 -2.91 14.22 -0.99
C GLU A 17 -4.22 14.97 -1.27
N SER A 18 -5.05 14.47 -2.20
CA SER A 18 -6.34 15.09 -2.55
C SER A 18 -7.37 14.95 -1.42
N ASP A 19 -7.47 13.75 -0.84
CA ASP A 19 -8.53 13.39 0.11
C ASP A 19 -7.98 13.00 1.50
N GLY A 20 -6.65 12.91 1.64
CA GLY A 20 -5.98 12.51 2.87
C GLY A 20 -6.12 11.02 3.20
N ALA A 21 -6.64 10.21 2.28
CA ALA A 21 -6.81 8.78 2.48
C ALA A 21 -5.46 8.05 2.43
N THR A 22 -5.19 7.20 3.41
CA THR A 22 -4.00 6.36 3.47
C THR A 22 -4.33 4.93 3.03
N PHE A 23 -3.51 4.40 2.13
CA PHE A 23 -3.60 3.05 1.60
C PHE A 23 -2.32 2.28 1.90
N TYR A 24 -2.50 1.00 2.21
CA TYR A 24 -1.43 0.07 2.58
C TYR A 24 -1.27 -0.97 1.48
N GLY A 25 -0.13 -0.95 0.81
CA GLY A 25 0.22 -1.85 -0.28
C GLY A 25 1.01 -3.07 0.22
N TYR A 26 0.59 -4.25 -0.19
CA TYR A 26 1.30 -5.51 0.07
C TYR A 26 1.71 -6.13 -1.25
N ASP A 27 3.01 -6.41 -1.40
CA ASP A 27 3.54 -7.04 -2.60
C ASP A 27 3.27 -8.55 -2.57
N ASP A 28 2.66 -9.09 -3.62
CA ASP A 28 2.36 -10.53 -3.72
C ASP A 28 3.58 -11.38 -4.15
N GLY A 29 4.70 -10.73 -4.49
CA GLY A 29 5.93 -11.37 -4.98
C GLY A 29 5.87 -11.86 -6.43
N GLU A 30 4.72 -11.79 -7.10
CA GLU A 30 4.51 -12.01 -8.53
C GLU A 30 4.57 -10.70 -9.34
N GLY A 31 4.88 -9.57 -8.69
CA GLY A 31 4.99 -8.26 -9.32
C GLY A 31 3.68 -7.49 -9.36
N ARG A 32 2.76 -7.76 -8.43
CA ARG A 32 1.63 -6.86 -8.14
C ARG A 32 1.56 -6.50 -6.66
N THR A 33 1.11 -5.28 -6.42
CA THR A 33 0.84 -4.73 -5.09
C THR A 33 -0.66 -4.57 -4.91
N ASP A 34 -1.21 -5.25 -3.91
CA ASP A 34 -2.60 -5.08 -3.48
C ASP A 34 -2.70 -3.94 -2.46
N TRP A 35 -3.57 -2.98 -2.72
CA TRP A 35 -3.79 -1.79 -1.90
C TRP A 35 -5.05 -1.93 -1.06
N TYR A 36 -4.87 -1.86 0.25
CA TYR A 36 -5.95 -1.93 1.23
C TYR A 36 -6.18 -0.57 1.87
N ASP A 37 -7.44 -0.22 2.07
CA ASP A 37 -7.82 0.99 2.78
C ASP A 37 -7.65 0.84 4.31
N SER A 38 -7.88 1.91 5.06
CA SER A 38 -7.75 1.90 6.52
C SER A 38 -8.70 0.93 7.25
N ASP A 39 -9.83 0.59 6.64
CA ASP A 39 -10.76 -0.41 7.15
C ASP A 39 -10.37 -1.85 6.74
N GLY A 40 -9.31 -2.01 5.94
CA GLY A 40 -8.76 -3.30 5.52
C GLY A 40 -9.50 -3.95 4.34
N ASN A 41 -10.26 -3.19 3.56
CA ASN A 41 -10.85 -3.66 2.31
C ASN A 41 -9.86 -3.45 1.16
N LEU A 42 -9.87 -4.36 0.20
CA LEU A 42 -9.11 -4.21 -1.03
C LEU A 42 -9.74 -3.09 -1.86
N ASP A 43 -9.01 -1.98 -2.02
CA ASP A 43 -9.45 -0.85 -2.83
C ASP A 43 -9.06 -1.05 -4.30
N SER A 44 -7.78 -1.38 -4.52
CA SER A 44 -7.21 -1.52 -5.86
C SER A 44 -5.99 -2.43 -5.85
N TYR A 45 -5.52 -2.80 -7.03
CA TYR A 45 -4.24 -3.47 -7.23
C TYR A 45 -3.48 -2.73 -8.33
N THR A 46 -2.17 -2.63 -8.16
CA THR A 46 -1.27 -2.05 -9.17
C THR A 46 -0.16 -3.05 -9.49
N ASP A 47 0.45 -2.96 -10.67
CA ASP A 47 1.74 -3.64 -10.87
C ASP A 47 2.73 -3.13 -9.82
N THR A 48 3.54 -4.02 -9.25
CA THR A 48 4.54 -3.65 -8.26
C THR A 48 5.50 -2.70 -8.95
N PRO A 49 5.58 -1.46 -8.46
CA PRO A 49 6.51 -0.49 -9.04
C PRO A 49 7.92 -1.05 -8.90
N SER A 50 8.65 -1.08 -10.02
CA SER A 50 10.08 -1.32 -10.01
C SER A 50 10.75 -0.30 -9.08
N ASP A 51 11.84 -0.65 -8.41
CA ASP A 51 12.63 0.29 -7.59
C ASP A 51 13.09 1.55 -8.38
N ASP A 52 13.06 1.48 -9.72
CA ASP A 52 13.32 2.57 -10.68
C ASP A 52 12.10 3.50 -10.94
N ASP A 53 10.87 3.06 -10.63
CA ASP A 53 9.60 3.77 -10.83
C ASP A 53 8.99 4.25 -9.49
N CYS A 54 9.80 4.31 -8.43
CA CYS A 54 9.41 4.94 -7.16
C CYS A 54 9.24 6.46 -7.36
N ASP A 55 8.09 6.87 -7.87
CA ASP A 55 7.63 8.26 -7.86
C ASP A 55 7.59 8.77 -6.40
N ASP A 56 7.84 10.06 -6.20
CA ASP A 56 8.04 10.72 -4.89
C ASP A 56 6.90 10.49 -3.86
N TYR A 57 5.72 10.05 -4.34
CA TYR A 57 4.53 9.74 -3.53
C TYR A 57 4.47 8.32 -2.97
N LEU A 58 5.37 7.45 -3.42
CA LEU A 58 5.39 6.05 -3.06
C LEU A 58 6.55 5.78 -2.09
N GLN A 59 6.23 5.60 -0.82
CA GLN A 59 7.23 5.28 0.19
C GLN A 59 7.23 3.78 0.47
N ARG A 60 8.38 3.15 0.21
CA ARG A 60 8.71 1.79 0.64
C ARG A 60 9.18 1.82 2.10
N TYR A 61 8.64 0.93 2.93
CA TYR A 61 9.02 0.84 4.35
C TYR A 61 10.14 -0.17 4.61
#